data_AF-A0A7R9IS53-F1
#
_entry.id   AF-A0A7R9IS53-F1
#
_cell.length_a   1.000
_cell.length_b   1.000
_cell.length_c   1.000
_cell.angle_alpha   90.00
_cell.angle_beta   90.00
_cell.angle_gamma   90.00
#
_symmetry.space_group_name_H-M   'P 1'
#
loop_
_entity.id
_entity.type
_entity.pdbx_description
1 polymer ?
#
loop_
_entity_poly.entity_id
_entity_poly.type
_entity_poly.pdbx_seq_one_letter_code
_entity_poly.pdbx_strand_id
1 'polypeptide(L)'
;MLDQDGMFEALALRRKKSTVLESQPMDIECVSLLHDIHSSNISNYNYRGYTILGQNDKYREIKMYHALGPKRSLALLMWHALTGCDPTLSFRGRSKKMAFNAWKKNPDSVTEAILQIMEKPFMEIDMGSYELKHLDSYMIILYSATVGDKINGLRRKIFYHKYQNPEIMPPTQDCDLQHCKRAVFQASIWAMSHKSKMKPRNPSKYGWNVKENILFELSYKLEEMYHALGPKRSLALLMWHALTGCDPTLSFRGRSKKMAFNAWKKNPDSVTEAILQIMEKPFMEIDMGSYELKHLDSYMIILYSATVGDKINGLRRKIFYHKYQNPEIMPPTQDCDLQHCKRAVFQASIWAMSHKSKMKPRNPSKYGWNVKENILFELSYKLEE
;
A
#
# COMPACT_ATOMS: atom_id res chain seq x y z
N MET A 1 -29.86 37.81 9.06
CA MET A 1 -28.49 38.09 9.53
C MET A 1 -28.42 37.61 10.97
N LEU A 2 -27.84 36.43 11.18
CA LEU A 2 -27.53 35.87 12.48
C LEU A 2 -26.08 35.39 12.39
N ASP A 3 -25.27 35.86 13.34
CA ASP A 3 -23.80 35.75 13.33
C ASP A 3 -23.29 34.36 13.73
N GLN A 4 -21.97 34.19 13.62
CA GLN A 4 -21.24 32.94 13.87
C GLN A 4 -21.17 32.53 15.35
N ASP A 5 -21.62 33.36 16.30
CA ASP A 5 -21.53 33.09 17.74
C ASP A 5 -22.76 32.34 18.30
N GLY A 6 -23.91 32.40 17.60
CA GLY A 6 -25.12 31.69 18.00
C GLY A 6 -25.03 30.15 17.94
N MET A 7 -24.05 29.59 17.20
CA MET A 7 -23.86 28.13 17.10
C MET A 7 -23.03 27.56 18.26
N PHE A 8 -22.21 28.39 18.93
CA PHE A 8 -21.43 27.97 20.10
C PHE A 8 -22.29 27.96 21.39
N GLU A 9 -23.30 28.81 21.49
CA GLU A 9 -24.21 28.82 22.66
C GLU A 9 -25.17 27.63 22.70
N ALA A 10 -25.56 27.08 21.55
CA ALA A 10 -26.37 25.85 21.47
C ALA A 10 -25.60 24.59 21.94
N LEU A 11 -24.28 24.68 22.12
CA LEU A 11 -23.44 23.63 22.71
C LEU A 11 -23.10 23.88 24.19
N ALA A 12 -23.36 25.08 24.73
CA ALA A 12 -22.90 25.49 26.06
C ALA A 12 -23.98 25.42 27.17
N LEU A 13 -25.26 25.26 26.84
CA LEU A 13 -26.34 25.18 27.83
C LEU A 13 -26.94 23.78 27.97
N ARG A 14 -26.14 22.86 28.53
CA ARG A 14 -26.67 21.79 29.39
C ARG A 14 -25.83 21.72 30.68
N ARG A 15 -26.43 22.19 31.77
CA ARG A 15 -25.86 22.32 33.12
C ARG A 15 -25.26 21.00 33.65
N LYS A 16 -23.98 21.08 34.02
CA LYS A 16 -23.29 20.47 35.19
C LYS A 16 -23.88 19.18 35.80
N LYS A 17 -23.26 18.03 35.51
CA LYS A 17 -22.48 17.20 36.47
C LYS A 17 -21.91 15.97 35.74
N SER A 18 -20.66 15.63 36.07
CA SER A 18 -19.87 14.49 35.59
C SER A 18 -19.23 14.62 34.20
N THR A 19 -17.95 14.94 34.21
CA THR A 19 -17.00 14.92 33.10
C THR A 19 -16.82 13.50 32.53
N VAL A 20 -17.51 13.20 31.43
CA VAL A 20 -17.00 12.28 30.40
C VAL A 20 -17.37 12.87 29.05
N LEU A 21 -16.37 13.33 28.31
CA LEU A 21 -16.52 13.78 26.94
C LEU A 21 -16.58 12.52 26.06
N GLU A 22 -17.75 11.89 25.97
CA GLU A 22 -17.93 10.74 25.09
C GLU A 22 -17.98 11.23 23.63
N SER A 23 -16.85 11.06 22.93
CA SER A 23 -16.81 11.04 21.48
C SER A 23 -17.72 9.92 21.00
N GLN A 24 -18.96 10.22 20.61
CA GLN A 24 -19.80 9.23 19.93
C GLN A 24 -19.15 8.89 18.58
N PRO A 25 -18.83 7.60 18.31
CA PRO A 25 -18.26 7.20 17.04
C PRO A 25 -19.23 7.56 15.91
N MET A 26 -18.72 8.27 14.90
CA MET A 26 -19.48 8.65 13.69
C MET A 26 -20.12 7.43 13.02
N ASP A 27 -19.51 6.26 13.16
CA ASP A 27 -20.01 4.96 12.71
C ASP A 27 -21.39 4.66 13.29
N ILE A 28 -21.56 4.89 14.60
CA ILE A 28 -22.82 4.65 15.30
C ILE A 28 -23.88 5.64 14.83
N GLU A 29 -23.52 6.91 14.58
CA GLU A 29 -24.44 7.91 14.03
C GLU A 29 -24.82 7.61 12.57
N CYS A 30 -23.88 7.19 11.73
CA CYS A 30 -24.14 6.77 10.36
C CYS A 30 -25.03 5.52 10.31
N VAL A 31 -24.72 4.51 11.12
CA VAL A 31 -25.51 3.29 11.22
C VAL A 31 -26.90 3.59 11.78
N SER A 32 -27.02 4.39 12.85
CA SER A 32 -28.32 4.84 13.39
C SER A 32 -29.13 5.61 12.34
N LEU A 33 -28.51 6.55 11.62
CA LEU A 33 -29.19 7.28 10.54
C LEU A 33 -29.68 6.33 9.45
N LEU A 34 -28.85 5.39 9.02
CA LEU A 34 -29.26 4.39 8.03
C LEU A 34 -30.46 3.59 8.54
N HIS A 35 -30.42 3.07 9.77
CA HIS A 35 -31.54 2.36 10.38
C HIS A 35 -32.82 3.21 10.45
N ASP A 36 -32.71 4.49 10.83
CA ASP A 36 -33.86 5.36 11.02
C ASP A 36 -34.45 5.87 9.69
N ILE A 37 -33.63 6.14 8.67
CA ILE A 37 -34.08 6.41 7.30
C ILE A 37 -34.83 5.20 6.74
N HIS A 38 -34.34 3.98 7.00
CA HIS A 38 -34.99 2.75 6.58
C HIS A 38 -36.29 2.44 7.35
N SER A 39 -36.43 2.87 8.60
CA SER A 39 -37.64 2.68 9.40
C SER A 39 -38.75 3.72 9.11
N SER A 40 -38.38 4.93 8.68
CA SER A 40 -39.30 6.07 8.51
C SER A 40 -40.13 6.06 7.21
N ASN A 41 -39.99 5.04 6.36
CA ASN A 41 -40.78 4.84 5.13
C ASN A 41 -40.88 6.10 4.23
N ILE A 42 -39.75 6.80 4.05
CA ILE A 42 -39.65 8.05 3.29
C ILE A 42 -40.07 7.82 1.82
N SER A 43 -40.97 8.65 1.29
CA SER A 43 -41.40 8.61 -0.11
C SER A 43 -40.21 8.73 -1.07
N ASN A 44 -40.15 7.88 -2.10
CA ASN A 44 -39.04 7.75 -3.08
C ASN A 44 -37.76 7.07 -2.57
N TYR A 45 -37.76 6.43 -1.39
CA TYR A 45 -36.63 5.62 -0.91
C TYR A 45 -36.87 4.12 -1.12
N ASN A 46 -36.12 3.51 -2.05
CA ASN A 46 -36.36 2.14 -2.53
C ASN A 46 -35.65 1.03 -1.71
N TYR A 47 -35.02 1.36 -0.59
CA TYR A 47 -34.15 0.43 0.15
C TYR A 47 -34.66 0.23 1.58
N ARG A 48 -34.80 -1.04 2.02
CA ARG A 48 -35.28 -1.40 3.37
C ARG A 48 -34.27 -2.34 4.06
N GLY A 49 -33.88 -2.03 5.29
CA GLY A 49 -33.07 -2.91 6.15
C GLY A 49 -33.90 -3.53 7.27
N TYR A 50 -33.35 -4.50 7.99
CA TYR A 50 -33.96 -5.11 9.19
C TYR A 50 -33.51 -4.37 10.46
N THR A 51 -34.44 -4.08 11.36
CA THR A 51 -34.16 -3.55 12.69
C THR A 51 -33.96 -4.71 13.67
N ILE A 52 -32.80 -4.79 14.32
CA ILE A 52 -32.63 -5.61 15.54
C ILE A 52 -33.01 -4.69 16.70
N LEU A 53 -34.29 -4.72 17.10
CA LEU A 53 -34.78 -3.93 18.22
C LEU A 53 -34.28 -4.53 19.54
N GLY A 54 -33.42 -3.79 20.24
CA GLY A 54 -33.25 -3.94 21.68
C GLY A 54 -34.43 -3.26 22.40
N GLN A 55 -34.97 -3.91 23.43
CA GLN A 55 -36.07 -3.41 24.26
C GLN A 55 -35.75 -2.02 24.83
N ASN A 56 -36.15 -0.94 24.15
CA ASN A 56 -36.43 0.41 24.66
C ASN A 56 -36.53 1.39 23.49
N ASP A 57 -37.67 1.37 22.79
CA ASP A 57 -37.98 2.31 21.72
C ASP A 57 -38.21 3.71 22.27
N LYS A 58 -37.18 4.55 22.17
CA LYS A 58 -37.34 6.00 22.12
C LYS A 58 -37.03 6.43 20.69
N TYR A 59 -38.07 6.86 19.96
CA TYR A 59 -37.91 7.52 18.66
C TYR A 59 -36.86 8.64 18.79
N ARG A 60 -35.70 8.45 18.16
CA ARG A 60 -34.65 9.47 18.13
C ARG A 60 -34.88 10.35 16.90
N GLU A 61 -35.03 11.64 17.14
CA GLU A 61 -35.07 12.64 16.07
C GLU A 61 -33.75 12.59 15.30
N ILE A 62 -33.85 12.44 13.98
CA ILE A 62 -32.71 12.20 13.10
C ILE A 62 -32.01 13.52 12.75
N LYS A 63 -31.26 14.08 13.71
CA LYS A 63 -30.53 15.34 13.55
C LYS A 63 -29.61 15.34 12.32
N MET A 64 -29.07 14.17 11.96
CA MET A 64 -28.16 14.04 10.83
C MET A 64 -28.86 14.16 9.47
N TYR A 65 -30.12 13.73 9.31
CA TYR A 65 -30.89 13.91 8.08
C TYR A 65 -31.13 15.39 7.79
N HIS A 66 -31.57 16.13 8.81
CA HIS A 66 -31.78 17.58 8.70
C HIS A 66 -30.48 18.35 8.44
N ALA A 67 -29.36 17.89 9.00
CA ALA A 67 -28.05 18.52 8.78
C ALA A 67 -27.41 18.18 7.42
N LEU A 68 -27.69 17.00 6.86
CA LEU A 68 -27.15 16.55 5.58
C LEU A 68 -28.01 16.95 4.38
N GLY A 69 -29.32 17.08 4.60
CA GLY A 69 -30.30 17.19 3.53
C GLY A 69 -30.57 15.83 2.85
N PRO A 70 -31.60 15.78 1.99
CA PRO A 70 -32.10 14.53 1.43
C PRO A 70 -31.05 13.80 0.58
N LYS A 71 -30.41 14.49 -0.36
CA LYS A 71 -29.44 13.87 -1.29
C LYS A 71 -28.23 13.23 -0.59
N ARG A 72 -27.60 13.93 0.36
CA ARG A 72 -26.44 13.39 1.09
C ARG A 72 -26.84 12.28 2.07
N SER A 73 -28.04 12.35 2.62
CA SER A 73 -28.59 11.26 3.45
C SER A 73 -28.76 9.98 2.64
N LEU A 74 -29.27 10.08 1.41
CA LEU A 74 -29.39 8.95 0.47
C LEU A 74 -28.01 8.40 0.06
N ALA A 75 -27.04 9.27 -0.14
CA ALA A 75 -25.68 8.93 -0.53
C ALA A 75 -24.84 8.30 0.60
N LEU A 76 -25.31 8.37 1.86
CA LEU A 76 -24.49 8.00 3.02
C LEU A 76 -24.05 6.54 3.01
N LEU A 77 -24.90 5.63 2.52
CA LEU A 77 -24.60 4.19 2.50
C LEU A 77 -23.34 3.89 1.67
N MET A 78 -23.27 4.45 0.45
CA MET A 78 -22.11 4.33 -0.41
C MET A 78 -20.91 5.13 0.10
N TRP A 79 -21.13 6.33 0.66
CA TRP A 79 -20.05 7.10 1.27
C TRP A 79 -19.40 6.37 2.46
N HIS A 80 -20.21 5.67 3.27
CA HIS A 80 -19.71 4.86 4.38
C HIS A 80 -18.86 3.69 3.87
N ALA A 81 -19.33 2.95 2.85
CA ALA A 81 -18.53 1.91 2.20
C ALA A 81 -17.24 2.49 1.58
N LEU A 82 -17.27 3.69 1.01
CA LEU A 82 -16.10 4.32 0.41
C LEU A 82 -15.03 4.72 1.44
N THR A 83 -15.45 5.19 2.61
CA THR A 83 -14.53 5.76 3.62
C THR A 83 -14.02 4.76 4.64
N GLY A 84 -14.70 3.63 4.75
CA GLY A 84 -14.24 2.46 5.45
C GLY A 84 -15.32 1.80 6.30
N CYS A 85 -15.52 0.51 6.08
CA CYS A 85 -16.26 -0.43 6.91
C CYS A 85 -15.52 -1.79 6.95
N ASP A 86 -16.05 -2.80 7.65
CA ASP A 86 -15.35 -4.09 7.79
C ASP A 86 -14.88 -4.71 6.44
N PRO A 87 -15.71 -4.75 5.38
CA PRO A 87 -15.28 -5.25 4.07
C PRO A 87 -14.54 -4.23 3.19
N THR A 88 -14.53 -2.94 3.53
CA THR A 88 -13.81 -1.91 2.75
C THR A 88 -12.86 -1.17 3.66
N LEU A 89 -11.56 -1.43 3.53
CA LEU A 89 -10.55 -0.90 4.45
C LEU A 89 -10.65 0.63 4.59
N SER A 90 -10.41 1.13 5.80
CA SER A 90 -10.32 2.57 6.06
C SER A 90 -9.04 3.18 5.49
N PHE A 91 -9.10 4.44 5.08
CA PHE A 91 -7.92 5.19 4.65
C PHE A 91 -7.01 5.50 5.84
N ARG A 92 -5.79 4.95 5.82
CA ARG A 92 -4.84 5.11 6.91
C ARG A 92 -4.45 6.58 7.13
N GLY A 93 -4.49 7.01 8.39
CA GLY A 93 -4.24 8.40 8.76
C GLY A 93 -5.37 9.39 8.39
N ARG A 94 -6.53 8.91 7.93
CA ARG A 94 -7.69 9.73 7.61
C ARG A 94 -8.88 9.30 8.46
N SER A 95 -9.34 10.17 9.35
CA SER A 95 -10.54 9.90 10.14
C SER A 95 -11.81 10.12 9.32
N LYS A 96 -12.93 9.52 9.74
CA LYS A 96 -14.24 9.81 9.12
C LYS A 96 -14.64 11.27 9.21
N LYS A 97 -14.17 11.98 10.24
CA LYS A 97 -14.32 13.46 10.33
C LYS A 97 -13.59 14.18 9.20
N MET A 98 -12.37 13.76 8.86
CA MET A 98 -11.64 14.31 7.71
C MET A 98 -12.33 13.95 6.40
N ALA A 99 -12.77 12.71 6.26
CA ALA A 99 -13.52 12.23 5.11
C ALA A 99 -14.82 13.03 4.89
N PHE A 100 -15.55 13.30 5.97
CA PHE A 100 -16.79 14.05 5.92
C PHE A 100 -16.55 15.52 5.60
N ASN A 101 -15.51 16.12 6.17
CA ASN A 101 -15.08 17.48 5.82
C ASN A 101 -14.63 17.58 4.36
N ALA A 102 -13.98 16.54 3.83
CA ALA A 102 -13.64 16.48 2.41
C ALA A 102 -14.90 16.41 1.54
N TRP A 103 -15.91 15.63 1.94
CA TRP A 103 -17.18 15.55 1.22
C TRP A 103 -17.91 16.89 1.20
N LYS A 104 -17.93 17.62 2.33
CA LYS A 104 -18.50 18.97 2.41
C LYS A 104 -17.82 19.98 1.49
N LYS A 105 -16.50 19.84 1.28
CA LYS A 105 -15.70 20.71 0.41
C LYS A 105 -15.78 20.34 -1.07
N ASN A 106 -16.31 19.16 -1.40
CA ASN A 106 -16.46 18.74 -2.79
C ASN A 106 -17.69 19.38 -3.44
N PRO A 107 -17.66 19.56 -4.77
CA PRO A 107 -18.85 19.92 -5.54
C PRO A 107 -19.95 18.87 -5.39
N ASP A 108 -21.20 19.28 -5.56
CA ASP A 108 -22.36 18.37 -5.46
C ASP A 108 -22.30 17.21 -6.46
N SER A 109 -21.49 17.30 -7.51
CA SER A 109 -21.26 16.22 -8.48
C SER A 109 -20.70 14.94 -7.87
N VAL A 110 -19.99 15.00 -6.72
CA VAL A 110 -19.61 13.78 -5.97
C VAL A 110 -20.85 13.10 -5.39
N THR A 111 -21.78 13.89 -4.84
CA THR A 111 -23.03 13.37 -4.30
C THR A 111 -23.88 12.79 -5.43
N GLU A 112 -23.97 13.45 -6.57
CA GLU A 112 -24.70 12.93 -7.75
C GLU A 112 -24.09 11.62 -8.28
N ALA A 113 -22.77 11.52 -8.38
CA ALA A 113 -22.09 10.28 -8.76
C ALA A 113 -22.42 9.13 -7.79
N ILE A 114 -22.40 9.41 -6.48
CA ILE A 114 -22.78 8.43 -5.46
C ILE A 114 -24.25 8.01 -5.62
N LEU A 115 -25.16 8.96 -5.88
CA LEU A 115 -26.58 8.66 -6.09
C LEU A 115 -26.79 7.78 -7.33
N GLN A 116 -26.10 8.04 -8.43
CA GLN A 116 -26.17 7.22 -9.64
C GLN A 116 -25.72 5.77 -9.39
N ILE A 117 -24.65 5.58 -8.60
CA ILE A 117 -24.21 4.26 -8.15
C ILE A 117 -25.32 3.58 -7.34
N MET A 118 -25.92 4.30 -6.40
CA MET A 118 -26.97 3.76 -5.52
C MET A 118 -28.21 3.36 -6.31
N GLU A 119 -28.65 4.18 -7.26
CA GLU A 119 -29.81 3.90 -8.13
C GLU A 119 -29.63 2.63 -8.97
N LYS A 120 -28.39 2.27 -9.31
CA LYS A 120 -28.06 1.07 -10.09
C LYS A 120 -27.15 0.13 -9.29
N PRO A 121 -27.71 -0.70 -8.39
CA PRO A 121 -26.93 -1.66 -7.63
C PRO A 121 -26.03 -2.52 -8.52
N PHE A 122 -24.78 -2.66 -8.07
CA PHE A 122 -23.68 -3.31 -8.77
C PHE A 122 -23.29 -2.66 -10.10
N MET A 123 -23.42 -1.34 -10.22
CA MET A 123 -22.84 -0.57 -11.32
C MET A 123 -21.36 -0.95 -11.53
N GLU A 124 -20.98 -1.27 -12.77
CA GLU A 124 -19.58 -1.46 -13.11
C GLU A 124 -18.97 -0.08 -13.36
N ILE A 125 -17.85 0.21 -12.69
CA ILE A 125 -17.09 1.46 -12.85
C ILE A 125 -15.70 1.16 -13.41
N ASP A 126 -15.17 2.07 -14.22
CA ASP A 126 -13.86 1.97 -14.86
C ASP A 126 -13.15 3.33 -14.92
N MET A 127 -11.94 3.34 -15.48
CA MET A 127 -11.08 4.54 -15.58
C MET A 127 -11.69 5.69 -16.38
N GLY A 128 -12.66 5.43 -17.27
CA GLY A 128 -13.34 6.43 -18.07
C GLY A 128 -14.70 6.86 -17.50
N SER A 129 -15.21 6.15 -16.48
CA SER A 129 -16.53 6.39 -15.91
C SER A 129 -16.67 7.77 -15.26
N TYR A 130 -17.86 8.36 -15.41
CA TYR A 130 -18.21 9.64 -14.79
C TYR A 130 -18.11 9.53 -13.27
N GLU A 131 -18.54 8.40 -12.72
CA GLU A 131 -18.60 8.13 -11.30
C GLU A 131 -17.20 8.08 -10.70
N LEU A 132 -16.28 7.31 -11.30
CA LEU A 132 -14.89 7.26 -10.82
C LEU A 132 -14.24 8.65 -10.85
N LYS A 133 -14.41 9.43 -11.92
CA LYS A 133 -13.83 10.79 -12.01
C LYS A 133 -14.23 11.68 -10.82
N HIS A 134 -15.45 11.53 -10.32
CA HIS A 134 -15.95 12.30 -9.19
C HIS A 134 -15.52 11.70 -7.84
N LEU A 135 -15.43 10.37 -7.74
CA LEU A 135 -14.82 9.71 -6.58
C LEU A 135 -13.33 10.04 -6.46
N ASP A 136 -12.60 10.13 -7.56
CA ASP A 136 -11.20 10.59 -7.63
C ASP A 136 -11.08 12.01 -7.09
N SER A 137 -11.98 12.90 -7.50
CA SER A 137 -12.03 14.29 -7.04
C SER A 137 -12.21 14.34 -5.53
N TYR A 138 -13.08 13.48 -4.99
CA TYR A 138 -13.23 13.30 -3.55
C TYR A 138 -11.93 12.82 -2.87
N MET A 139 -11.26 11.82 -3.46
CA MET A 139 -9.98 11.31 -2.95
C MET A 139 -8.89 12.38 -2.93
N ILE A 140 -8.83 13.20 -3.97
CA ILE A 140 -7.89 14.32 -4.05
C ILE A 140 -8.13 15.30 -2.91
N ILE A 141 -9.38 15.72 -2.68
CA ILE A 141 -9.71 16.65 -1.59
C ILE A 141 -9.41 16.05 -0.20
N LEU A 142 -9.60 14.75 -0.02
CA LEU A 142 -9.30 14.05 1.23
C LEU A 142 -7.80 14.10 1.60
N TYR A 143 -6.93 14.05 0.60
CA TYR A 143 -5.47 14.04 0.79
C TYR A 143 -4.81 15.42 0.59
N SER A 144 -5.44 16.33 -0.16
CA SER A 144 -4.97 17.69 -0.40
C SER A 144 -6.13 18.65 -0.62
N ALA A 145 -6.10 19.82 0.01
CA ALA A 145 -7.15 20.84 -0.11
C ALA A 145 -7.21 21.53 -1.50
N THR A 146 -6.57 20.98 -2.53
CA THR A 146 -6.46 21.55 -3.88
C THR A 146 -7.28 20.74 -4.89
N VAL A 147 -8.14 21.42 -5.65
CA VAL A 147 -8.94 20.82 -6.73
C VAL A 147 -8.12 20.78 -8.03
N GLY A 148 -8.25 19.71 -8.82
CA GLY A 148 -7.78 19.68 -10.21
C GLY A 148 -6.55 18.81 -10.55
N ASP A 149 -5.95 18.13 -9.56
CA ASP A 149 -4.93 17.11 -9.84
C ASP A 149 -5.56 15.78 -10.29
N LYS A 150 -4.75 14.84 -10.79
CA LYS A 150 -5.08 13.41 -10.83
C LYS A 150 -4.51 12.73 -9.59
N ILE A 151 -5.07 11.61 -9.14
CA ILE A 151 -4.60 10.90 -7.92
C ILE A 151 -3.09 10.64 -7.96
N ASN A 152 -2.57 10.12 -9.08
CA ASN A 152 -1.13 9.88 -9.24
C ASN A 152 -0.30 11.18 -9.24
N GLY A 153 -0.84 12.27 -9.81
CA GLY A 153 -0.23 13.59 -9.79
C GLY A 153 -0.11 14.13 -8.37
N LEU A 154 -1.19 14.00 -7.57
CA LEU A 154 -1.20 14.37 -6.17
C LEU A 154 -0.22 13.52 -5.35
N ARG A 155 -0.24 12.19 -5.53
CA ARG A 155 0.68 11.26 -4.85
C ARG A 155 2.14 11.64 -5.11
N ARG A 156 2.47 11.97 -6.36
CA ARG A 156 3.79 12.48 -6.75
C ARG A 156 4.13 13.77 -6.00
N LYS A 157 3.25 14.77 -6.01
CA LYS A 157 3.49 16.06 -5.31
C LYS A 157 3.72 15.88 -3.81
N ILE A 158 2.91 15.07 -3.13
CA ILE A 158 3.07 14.79 -1.69
C ILE A 158 4.43 14.14 -1.42
N PHE A 159 4.82 13.16 -2.25
CA PHE A 159 6.10 12.46 -2.10
C PHE A 159 7.29 13.41 -2.21
N TYR A 160 7.31 14.31 -3.20
CA TYR A 160 8.41 15.24 -3.42
C TYR A 160 8.47 16.38 -2.41
N HIS A 161 7.32 16.91 -1.97
CA HIS A 161 7.29 18.18 -1.24
C HIS A 161 7.11 18.06 0.27
N LYS A 162 6.69 16.89 0.81
CA LYS A 162 6.30 16.79 2.22
C LYS A 162 6.91 15.63 3.01
N TYR A 163 7.86 14.86 2.45
CA TYR A 163 8.45 13.63 3.03
C TYR A 163 7.49 12.96 4.04
N GLN A 164 6.44 12.32 3.52
CA GLN A 164 5.45 11.68 4.36
C GLN A 164 5.73 10.18 4.48
N ASN A 165 5.36 9.60 5.63
CA ASN A 165 5.31 8.16 5.79
C ASN A 165 4.53 7.56 4.59
N PRO A 166 5.10 6.59 3.84
CA PRO A 166 4.43 5.96 2.70
C PRO A 166 3.02 5.43 3.00
N GLU A 167 2.77 5.08 4.25
CA GLU A 167 1.50 4.53 4.74
C GLU A 167 0.35 5.54 4.84
N ILE A 168 0.64 6.85 4.81
CA ILE A 168 -0.38 7.93 4.86
C ILE A 168 -0.54 8.67 3.51
N MET A 169 0.12 8.17 2.47
CA MET A 169 0.02 8.70 1.11
C MET A 169 -1.32 8.32 0.46
N PRO A 170 -1.86 9.16 -0.45
CA PRO A 170 -3.05 8.79 -1.23
C PRO A 170 -2.81 7.50 -2.01
N PRO A 171 -3.84 6.69 -2.32
CA PRO A 171 -3.68 5.49 -3.14
C PRO A 171 -3.08 5.82 -4.51
N THR A 172 -2.60 4.80 -5.24
CA THR A 172 -2.41 4.96 -6.69
C THR A 172 -3.77 4.96 -7.38
N GLN A 173 -3.86 5.49 -8.60
CA GLN A 173 -5.10 5.49 -9.38
C GLN A 173 -5.70 4.09 -9.54
N ASP A 174 -4.86 3.08 -9.77
CA ASP A 174 -5.34 1.69 -9.93
C ASP A 174 -5.89 1.14 -8.61
N CYS A 175 -5.22 1.41 -7.48
CA CYS A 175 -5.71 1.01 -6.16
C CYS A 175 -7.01 1.72 -5.81
N ASP A 176 -7.15 3.00 -6.17
CA ASP A 176 -8.37 3.77 -5.93
C ASP A 176 -9.56 3.23 -6.72
N LEU A 177 -9.36 2.87 -8.00
CA LEU A 177 -10.38 2.20 -8.80
C LEU A 177 -10.86 0.90 -8.14
N GLN A 178 -9.93 0.04 -7.69
CA GLN A 178 -10.32 -1.21 -7.04
C GLN A 178 -11.04 -0.96 -5.72
N HIS A 179 -10.63 0.04 -4.96
CA HIS A 179 -11.30 0.44 -3.73
C HIS A 179 -12.72 0.94 -3.97
N CYS A 180 -12.91 1.82 -4.96
CA CYS A 180 -14.22 2.29 -5.37
C CYS A 180 -15.11 1.13 -5.83
N LYS A 181 -14.56 0.16 -6.59
CA LYS A 181 -15.31 -1.04 -7.00
C LYS A 181 -15.81 -1.86 -5.81
N ARG A 182 -14.98 -2.05 -4.78
CA ARG A 182 -15.39 -2.75 -3.55
C ARG A 182 -16.45 -1.99 -2.79
N ALA A 183 -16.30 -0.67 -2.68
CA ALA A 183 -17.29 0.20 -2.06
C ALA A 183 -18.64 0.12 -2.78
N VAL A 184 -18.65 0.15 -4.12
CA VAL A 184 -19.87 -0.04 -4.92
C VAL A 184 -20.51 -1.39 -4.61
N PHE A 185 -19.74 -2.47 -4.60
CA PHE A 185 -20.25 -3.82 -4.32
C PHE A 185 -20.89 -3.91 -2.94
N GLN A 186 -20.20 -3.40 -1.91
CA GLN A 186 -20.69 -3.42 -0.54
C GLN A 186 -21.96 -2.57 -0.38
N ALA A 187 -21.96 -1.36 -0.91
CA ALA A 187 -23.12 -0.48 -0.87
C ALA A 187 -24.31 -1.09 -1.60
N SER A 188 -24.07 -1.82 -2.69
CA SER A 188 -25.10 -2.52 -3.46
C SER A 188 -25.73 -3.67 -2.68
N ILE A 189 -24.92 -4.46 -1.96
CA ILE A 189 -25.41 -5.49 -1.02
C ILE A 189 -26.36 -4.86 -0.01
N TRP A 190 -25.93 -3.77 0.63
CA TRP A 190 -26.74 -3.08 1.63
C TRP A 190 -28.02 -2.50 1.05
N ALA A 191 -27.94 -1.86 -0.13
CA ALA A 191 -29.10 -1.34 -0.84
C ALA A 191 -30.14 -2.43 -1.11
N MET A 192 -29.71 -3.64 -1.48
CA MET A 192 -30.61 -4.75 -1.78
C MET A 192 -30.93 -5.67 -0.60
N SER A 193 -30.58 -5.28 0.62
CA SER A 193 -30.82 -6.08 1.83
C SER A 193 -32.29 -6.46 2.06
N HIS A 194 -33.24 -5.68 1.52
CA HIS A 194 -34.68 -5.98 1.51
C HIS A 194 -35.09 -7.21 0.68
N LYS A 195 -34.22 -7.72 -0.20
CA LYS A 195 -34.53 -8.86 -1.07
C LYS A 195 -34.12 -10.17 -0.38
N SER A 196 -35.10 -11.00 -0.01
CA SER A 196 -34.89 -12.23 0.79
C SER A 196 -34.01 -13.32 0.14
N LYS A 197 -33.69 -13.21 -1.16
CA LYS A 197 -32.84 -14.15 -1.91
C LYS A 197 -31.94 -13.42 -2.90
N MET A 198 -31.18 -12.43 -2.41
CA MET A 198 -30.21 -11.74 -3.25
C MET A 198 -29.19 -12.75 -3.79
N LYS A 199 -29.05 -12.81 -5.12
CA LYS A 199 -27.92 -13.50 -5.77
C LYS A 199 -26.77 -12.49 -5.86
N PRO A 200 -25.75 -12.55 -4.99
CA PRO A 200 -24.63 -11.62 -5.07
C PRO A 200 -23.94 -11.80 -6.42
N ARG A 201 -23.56 -10.68 -7.05
CA ARG A 201 -22.75 -10.72 -8.28
C ARG A 201 -21.35 -11.25 -7.95
N ASN A 202 -20.67 -11.78 -8.97
CA ASN A 202 -19.29 -12.26 -8.81
C ASN A 202 -18.39 -11.13 -8.27
N PRO A 203 -17.83 -11.26 -7.06
CA PRO A 203 -16.99 -10.24 -6.45
C PRO A 203 -15.71 -9.94 -7.26
N SER A 204 -15.29 -10.85 -8.14
CA SER A 204 -14.08 -10.67 -8.96
C SER A 204 -14.14 -9.45 -9.89
N LYS A 205 -15.34 -9.04 -10.28
CA LYS A 205 -15.57 -7.83 -11.07
C LYS A 205 -15.48 -6.54 -10.26
N TYR A 206 -15.50 -6.65 -8.93
CA TYR A 206 -15.66 -5.54 -8.01
C TYR A 206 -14.46 -5.36 -7.07
N GLY A 207 -13.24 -5.59 -7.56
CA GLY A 207 -12.03 -5.31 -6.80
C GLY A 207 -11.63 -6.38 -5.79
N TRP A 208 -12.20 -7.58 -5.92
CA TRP A 208 -11.80 -8.79 -5.20
C TRP A 208 -11.18 -9.83 -6.14
N ASN A 209 -10.39 -10.73 -5.61
CA ASN A 209 -9.92 -11.97 -6.21
C ASN A 209 -10.57 -13.12 -5.44
N VAL A 210 -11.16 -14.07 -6.14
CA VAL A 210 -11.74 -15.26 -5.51
C VAL A 210 -10.72 -16.38 -5.61
N LYS A 211 -10.16 -16.82 -4.49
CA LYS A 211 -9.33 -18.04 -4.41
C LYS A 211 -9.93 -18.96 -3.34
N GLU A 212 -10.23 -20.19 -3.70
CA GLU A 212 -10.74 -21.22 -2.76
C GLU A 212 -11.96 -20.78 -1.93
N ASN A 213 -12.91 -20.05 -2.53
CA ASN A 213 -14.08 -19.44 -1.87
C ASN A 213 -13.78 -18.34 -0.83
N ILE A 214 -12.54 -17.82 -0.80
CA ILE A 214 -12.14 -16.69 0.03
C ILE A 214 -11.93 -15.44 -0.88
N LEU A 215 -12.38 -14.29 -0.40
CA LEU A 215 -12.22 -12.99 -1.10
C LEU A 215 -10.91 -12.31 -0.68
N PHE A 216 -10.05 -12.05 -1.66
CA PHE A 216 -8.79 -11.32 -1.50
C PHE A 216 -8.87 -9.98 -2.24
N GLU A 217 -8.18 -8.93 -1.77
CA GLU A 217 -8.18 -7.65 -2.48
C GLU A 217 -7.45 -7.75 -3.84
N LEU A 218 -7.97 -7.12 -4.90
CA LEU A 218 -7.25 -6.96 -6.17
C LEU A 218 -6.12 -5.92 -6.01
N SER A 219 -4.92 -6.39 -5.65
CA SER A 219 -3.68 -5.62 -5.72
C SER A 219 -2.89 -5.99 -6.99
N TYR A 220 -3.07 -5.26 -8.10
CA TYR A 220 -2.31 -5.52 -9.33
C TYR A 220 -0.85 -5.10 -9.18
N LYS A 221 0.02 -6.13 -9.14
CA LYS A 221 1.29 -6.28 -9.90
C LYS A 221 2.12 -7.47 -9.40
N LEU A 222 1.83 -8.00 -8.22
CA LEU A 222 2.56 -9.14 -7.67
C LEU A 222 2.29 -10.44 -8.42
N GLU A 223 1.04 -10.71 -8.84
CA GLU A 223 0.68 -11.97 -9.50
C GLU A 223 1.24 -12.06 -10.92
N GLU A 224 1.15 -11.00 -11.72
CA GLU A 224 1.80 -10.94 -13.05
C GLU A 224 3.32 -11.02 -12.94
N MET A 225 3.92 -10.32 -11.98
CA MET A 225 5.36 -10.44 -11.71
C MET A 225 5.72 -11.86 -11.29
N TYR A 226 4.90 -12.50 -10.45
CA TYR A 226 5.10 -13.87 -10.02
C TYR A 226 5.03 -14.85 -11.20
N HIS A 227 4.05 -14.71 -12.08
CA HIS A 227 3.93 -15.52 -13.29
C HIS A 227 5.07 -15.28 -14.28
N ALA A 228 5.51 -14.03 -14.46
CA ALA A 228 6.62 -13.70 -15.36
C ALA A 228 7.99 -14.14 -14.83
N LEU A 229 8.18 -14.14 -13.51
CA LEU A 229 9.42 -14.56 -12.85
C LEU A 229 9.48 -16.08 -12.63
N GLY A 230 8.33 -16.69 -12.37
CA GLY A 230 8.22 -18.06 -11.86
C GLY A 230 8.44 -18.15 -10.35
N PRO A 231 8.12 -19.30 -9.75
CA PRO A 231 8.12 -19.47 -8.29
C PRO A 231 9.49 -19.22 -7.65
N LYS A 232 10.56 -19.82 -8.20
CA LYS A 232 11.91 -19.72 -7.64
C LYS A 232 12.45 -18.29 -7.65
N ARG A 233 12.34 -17.58 -8.77
CA ARG A 233 12.82 -16.19 -8.87
C ARG A 233 11.98 -15.21 -8.07
N SER A 234 10.70 -15.49 -7.90
CA SER A 234 9.83 -14.67 -7.04
C SER A 234 10.28 -14.74 -5.58
N LEU A 235 10.62 -15.93 -5.09
CA LEU A 235 11.18 -16.12 -3.74
C LEU A 235 12.57 -15.48 -3.61
N ALA A 236 13.39 -15.57 -4.67
CA ALA A 236 14.73 -14.98 -4.69
C ALA A 236 14.75 -13.45 -4.81
N LEU A 237 13.63 -12.81 -5.16
CA LEU A 237 13.58 -11.38 -5.49
C LEU A 237 14.02 -10.47 -4.34
N LEU A 238 13.75 -10.88 -3.10
CA LEU A 238 14.07 -10.10 -1.91
C LEU A 238 15.59 -9.97 -1.71
N MET A 239 16.30 -11.09 -1.75
CA MET A 239 17.76 -11.12 -1.68
C MET A 239 18.40 -10.52 -2.94
N TRP A 240 17.84 -10.77 -4.12
CA TRP A 240 18.31 -10.15 -5.36
C TRP A 240 18.19 -8.61 -5.31
N HIS A 241 17.13 -8.09 -4.71
CA HIS A 241 16.94 -6.66 -4.53
C HIS A 241 18.01 -6.06 -3.60
N ALA A 242 18.30 -6.71 -2.47
CA ALA A 242 19.39 -6.32 -1.57
C ALA A 242 20.76 -6.38 -2.26
N LEU A 243 21.03 -7.45 -3.01
CA LEU A 243 22.30 -7.64 -3.73
C LEU A 243 22.55 -6.57 -4.79
N THR A 244 21.51 -6.16 -5.51
CA THR A 244 21.64 -5.20 -6.62
C THR A 244 21.44 -3.75 -6.21
N GLY A 245 21.28 -3.52 -4.90
CA GLY A 245 21.22 -2.21 -4.27
C GLY A 245 19.85 -1.83 -3.75
N CYS A 246 19.82 -1.50 -2.47
CA CYS A 246 18.75 -0.83 -1.74
C CYS A 246 19.42 0.20 -0.80
N ASP A 247 18.64 1.00 -0.06
CA ASP A 247 19.20 2.07 0.77
C ASP A 247 20.36 1.61 1.67
N PRO A 248 20.29 0.43 2.34
CA PRO A 248 21.38 -0.06 3.18
C PRO A 248 22.54 -0.74 2.43
N THR A 249 22.38 -1.21 1.20
CA THR A 249 23.43 -1.98 0.50
C THR A 249 24.09 -1.23 -0.64
N LEU A 250 23.54 -0.08 -1.02
CA LEU A 250 23.98 0.77 -2.13
C LEU A 250 23.93 0.09 -3.50
N SER A 251 23.78 0.89 -4.55
CA SER A 251 23.73 0.38 -5.93
C SER A 251 25.12 0.39 -6.57
N PHE A 252 25.37 -0.56 -7.46
CA PHE A 252 26.58 -0.56 -8.30
C PHE A 252 26.55 0.61 -9.30
N ARG A 253 27.55 1.48 -9.21
CA ARG A 253 27.64 2.67 -10.06
C ARG A 253 27.74 2.28 -11.54
N GLY A 254 26.94 2.95 -12.37
CA GLY A 254 26.87 2.65 -13.81
C GLY A 254 26.11 1.36 -14.16
N ARG A 255 25.50 0.66 -13.19
CA ARG A 255 24.70 -0.55 -13.43
C ARG A 255 23.25 -0.34 -13.02
N SER A 256 22.35 -0.36 -13.99
CA SER A 256 20.91 -0.22 -13.72
C SER A 256 20.28 -1.54 -13.24
N LYS A 257 19.14 -1.47 -12.54
CA LYS A 257 18.33 -2.66 -12.20
C LYS A 257 17.92 -3.46 -13.45
N LYS A 258 17.73 -2.81 -14.60
CA LYS A 258 17.48 -3.48 -15.89
C LYS A 258 18.68 -4.32 -16.33
N MET A 259 19.90 -3.79 -16.24
CA MET A 259 21.13 -4.53 -16.54
C MET A 259 21.34 -5.70 -15.58
N ALA A 260 21.15 -5.44 -14.28
CA ALA A 260 21.21 -6.45 -13.23
C ALA A 260 20.23 -7.60 -13.47
N PHE A 261 19.01 -7.28 -13.91
CA PHE A 261 18.00 -8.28 -14.21
C PHE A 261 18.32 -9.08 -15.48
N ASN A 262 18.84 -8.41 -16.51
CA ASN A 262 19.31 -9.09 -17.71
C ASN A 262 20.49 -10.03 -17.44
N ALA A 263 21.39 -9.66 -16.53
CA ALA A 263 22.47 -10.54 -16.07
C ALA A 263 21.90 -11.80 -15.37
N TRP A 264 20.87 -11.62 -14.53
CA TRP A 264 20.21 -12.73 -13.84
C TRP A 264 19.46 -13.66 -14.80
N LYS A 265 18.91 -13.13 -15.90
CA LYS A 265 18.33 -13.95 -16.98
C LYS A 265 19.35 -14.85 -17.67
N LYS A 266 20.60 -14.39 -17.80
CA LYS A 266 21.67 -15.12 -18.51
C LYS A 266 22.29 -16.28 -17.70
N ASN A 267 22.10 -16.31 -16.38
CA ASN A 267 22.57 -17.40 -15.51
C ASN A 267 21.45 -17.79 -14.52
N PRO A 268 20.40 -18.46 -15.01
CA PRO A 268 19.12 -18.54 -14.31
C PRO A 268 19.16 -19.41 -13.06
N ASP A 269 19.73 -20.61 -13.15
CA ASP A 269 19.39 -21.64 -12.16
C ASP A 269 20.36 -21.62 -10.98
N SER A 270 21.66 -21.65 -11.25
CA SER A 270 22.70 -21.77 -10.21
C SER A 270 22.75 -20.57 -9.24
N VAL A 271 22.54 -19.35 -9.75
CA VAL A 271 22.44 -18.11 -8.93
C VAL A 271 21.14 -18.09 -8.14
N THR A 272 20.03 -18.53 -8.75
CA THR A 272 18.73 -18.57 -8.06
C THR A 272 18.76 -19.60 -6.93
N GLU A 273 19.34 -20.78 -7.13
CA GLU A 273 19.50 -21.78 -6.08
C GLU A 273 20.35 -21.27 -4.91
N ALA A 274 21.49 -20.62 -5.19
CA ALA A 274 22.30 -19.99 -4.15
C ALA A 274 21.52 -18.95 -3.35
N ILE A 275 20.74 -18.10 -4.02
CA ILE A 275 19.87 -17.13 -3.35
C ILE A 275 18.79 -17.82 -2.50
N LEU A 276 18.18 -18.89 -3.00
CA LEU A 276 17.16 -19.63 -2.26
C LEU A 276 17.73 -20.27 -0.99
N GLN A 277 18.94 -20.86 -1.05
CA GLN A 277 19.61 -21.41 0.13
C GLN A 277 19.86 -20.35 1.22
N ILE A 278 20.26 -19.13 0.81
CA ILE A 278 20.40 -17.99 1.72
C ILE A 278 19.04 -17.64 2.35
N MET A 279 17.99 -17.59 1.54
CA MET A 279 16.64 -17.22 1.98
C MET A 279 16.01 -18.26 2.92
N GLU A 280 16.30 -19.55 2.72
CA GLU A 280 15.87 -20.65 3.60
C GLU A 280 16.55 -20.60 4.98
N LYS A 281 17.77 -20.05 5.05
CA LYS A 281 18.54 -19.93 6.29
C LYS A 281 18.90 -18.45 6.56
N PRO A 282 17.95 -17.65 7.10
CA PRO A 282 18.21 -16.26 7.44
C PRO A 282 19.47 -16.11 8.30
N PHE A 283 20.28 -15.12 7.95
CA PHE A 283 21.58 -14.81 8.53
C PHE A 283 22.67 -15.86 8.28
N MET A 284 22.56 -16.65 7.21
CA MET A 284 23.64 -17.51 6.73
C MET A 284 24.97 -16.75 6.67
N GLU A 285 26.01 -17.30 7.28
CA GLU A 285 27.37 -16.78 7.13
C GLU A 285 27.93 -17.28 5.78
N ILE A 286 28.47 -16.36 4.98
CA ILE A 286 29.11 -16.66 3.70
C ILE A 286 30.58 -16.26 3.74
N ASP A 287 31.43 -17.02 3.07
CA ASP A 287 32.88 -16.81 2.99
C ASP A 287 33.42 -17.15 1.59
N MET A 288 34.73 -16.96 1.41
CA MET A 288 35.42 -17.14 0.12
C MET A 288 35.32 -18.56 -0.48
N GLY A 289 35.05 -19.58 0.34
CA GLY A 289 34.90 -20.97 -0.10
C GLY A 289 33.45 -21.41 -0.27
N SER A 290 32.48 -20.57 0.12
CA SER A 290 31.07 -20.92 0.15
C SER A 290 30.50 -21.14 -1.26
N TYR A 291 29.61 -22.12 -1.38
CA TYR A 291 28.88 -22.40 -2.62
C TYR A 291 28.11 -21.16 -3.08
N GLU A 292 27.46 -20.47 -2.14
CA GLU A 292 26.62 -19.31 -2.38
C GLU A 292 27.45 -18.15 -2.94
N LEU A 293 28.59 -17.82 -2.32
CA LEU A 293 29.45 -16.75 -2.80
C LEU A 293 29.96 -17.03 -4.22
N LYS A 294 30.41 -18.27 -4.51
CA LYS A 294 30.87 -18.64 -5.86
C LYS A 294 29.84 -18.33 -6.96
N HIS A 295 28.56 -18.50 -6.65
CA HIS A 295 27.47 -18.24 -7.59
C HIS A 295 27.08 -16.76 -7.64
N LEU A 296 27.15 -16.04 -6.51
CA LEU A 296 27.01 -14.59 -6.48
C LEU A 296 28.15 -13.88 -7.24
N ASP A 297 29.39 -14.38 -7.13
CA ASP A 297 30.55 -13.90 -7.90
C ASP A 297 30.31 -14.09 -9.40
N SER A 298 29.81 -15.26 -9.79
CA SER A 298 29.48 -15.58 -11.18
C SER A 298 28.43 -14.62 -11.73
N TYR A 299 27.44 -14.24 -10.91
CA TYR A 299 26.48 -13.19 -11.24
C TYR A 299 27.15 -11.81 -11.41
N MET A 300 28.08 -11.45 -10.51
CA MET A 300 28.82 -10.19 -10.57
C MET A 300 29.65 -10.06 -11.84
N ILE A 301 30.34 -11.14 -12.23
CA ILE A 301 31.13 -11.20 -13.46
C ILE A 301 30.25 -10.93 -14.68
N ILE A 302 29.10 -11.61 -14.78
CA ILE A 302 28.16 -11.44 -15.89
C ILE A 302 27.60 -10.02 -15.95
N LEU A 303 27.34 -9.38 -14.80
CA LEU A 303 26.85 -7.99 -14.74
C LEU A 303 27.84 -7.00 -15.36
N TYR A 304 29.14 -7.26 -15.27
CA TYR A 304 30.19 -6.36 -15.73
C TYR A 304 30.77 -6.72 -17.11
N SER A 305 30.84 -7.99 -17.48
CA SER A 305 31.48 -8.45 -18.72
C SER A 305 30.58 -9.18 -19.70
N ALA A 306 29.42 -9.66 -19.24
CA ALA A 306 28.55 -10.59 -19.97
C ALA A 306 29.25 -11.90 -20.43
N THR A 307 30.42 -12.24 -19.86
CA THR A 307 31.15 -13.49 -20.10
C THR A 307 31.10 -14.38 -18.86
N VAL A 308 31.23 -15.70 -19.04
CA VAL A 308 31.22 -16.70 -17.96
C VAL A 308 32.65 -17.21 -17.72
N GLY A 309 33.00 -17.52 -16.47
CA GLY A 309 34.21 -18.30 -16.14
C GLY A 309 35.44 -17.51 -15.69
N ASP A 310 35.35 -16.18 -15.55
CA ASP A 310 36.41 -15.38 -14.92
C ASP A 310 36.35 -15.45 -13.37
N LYS A 311 37.37 -14.93 -12.69
CA LYS A 311 37.30 -14.53 -11.27
C LYS A 311 37.12 -13.02 -11.18
N ILE A 312 36.49 -12.48 -10.13
CA ILE A 312 36.20 -11.04 -10.01
C ILE A 312 37.47 -10.18 -10.20
N ASN A 313 38.56 -10.51 -9.49
CA ASN A 313 39.83 -9.79 -9.62
C ASN A 313 40.46 -9.96 -11.02
N GLY A 314 40.32 -11.15 -11.62
CA GLY A 314 40.77 -11.39 -12.99
C GLY A 314 40.01 -10.55 -14.01
N LEU A 315 38.68 -10.45 -13.87
CA LEU A 315 37.85 -9.60 -14.68
C LEU A 315 38.19 -8.12 -14.49
N ARG A 316 38.31 -7.67 -13.23
CA ARG A 316 38.68 -6.29 -12.90
C ARG A 316 40.00 -5.92 -13.55
N ARG A 317 41.01 -6.79 -13.47
CA ARG A 317 42.31 -6.63 -14.13
C ARG A 317 42.16 -6.52 -15.66
N LYS A 318 41.39 -7.40 -16.29
CA LYS A 318 41.16 -7.35 -17.75
C LYS A 318 40.47 -6.05 -18.19
N ILE A 319 39.44 -5.62 -17.47
CA ILE A 319 38.72 -4.36 -17.76
C ILE A 319 39.67 -3.17 -17.64
N PHE A 320 40.50 -3.15 -16.59
CA PHE A 320 41.47 -2.09 -16.36
C PHE A 320 42.47 -1.97 -17.51
N TYR A 321 43.12 -3.07 -17.91
CA TYR A 321 44.14 -3.04 -18.96
C TYR A 321 43.58 -2.87 -20.38
N HIS A 322 42.43 -3.46 -20.70
CA HIS A 322 41.96 -3.55 -22.09
C HIS A 322 40.88 -2.54 -22.48
N LYS A 323 40.22 -1.89 -21.52
CA LYS A 323 39.08 -0.99 -21.82
C LYS A 323 39.23 0.44 -21.29
N TYR A 324 40.33 0.75 -20.59
CA TYR A 324 40.63 2.08 -20.01
C TYR A 324 39.39 2.75 -19.39
N GLN A 325 38.69 2.02 -18.53
CA GLN A 325 37.44 2.50 -17.94
C GLN A 325 37.68 3.39 -16.71
N ASN A 326 36.78 4.36 -16.50
CA ASN A 326 36.72 5.13 -15.26
C ASN A 326 36.72 4.15 -14.06
N PRO A 327 37.64 4.31 -13.08
CA PRO A 327 37.72 3.45 -11.90
C PRO A 327 36.39 3.27 -11.14
N GLU A 328 35.51 4.27 -11.21
CA GLU A 328 34.21 4.31 -10.54
C GLU A 328 33.16 3.35 -11.13
N ILE A 329 33.36 2.86 -12.36
CA ILE A 329 32.44 1.92 -13.04
C ILE A 329 33.02 0.50 -13.17
N MET A 330 34.17 0.25 -12.54
CA MET A 330 34.80 -1.06 -12.48
C MET A 330 34.01 -2.03 -11.57
N PRO A 331 34.10 -3.35 -11.79
CA PRO A 331 33.58 -4.33 -10.85
C PRO A 331 34.30 -4.20 -9.50
N PRO A 332 33.67 -4.55 -8.37
CA PRO A 332 34.34 -4.54 -7.07
C PRO A 332 35.61 -5.43 -7.07
N THR A 333 36.50 -5.24 -6.10
CA THR A 333 37.48 -6.28 -5.78
C THR A 333 36.77 -7.47 -5.15
N GLN A 334 37.40 -8.65 -5.17
CA GLN A 334 36.84 -9.86 -4.57
C GLN A 334 36.46 -9.66 -3.09
N ASP A 335 37.30 -8.97 -2.31
CA ASP A 335 37.02 -8.71 -0.90
C ASP A 335 35.85 -7.74 -0.71
N CYS A 336 35.78 -6.68 -1.53
CA CYS A 336 34.65 -5.76 -1.49
C CYS A 336 33.34 -6.45 -1.90
N ASP A 337 33.39 -7.36 -2.87
CA ASP A 337 32.22 -8.13 -3.28
C ASP A 337 31.75 -9.09 -2.18
N LEU A 338 32.67 -9.76 -1.48
CA LEU A 338 32.33 -10.56 -0.32
C LEU A 338 31.62 -9.73 0.76
N GLN A 339 32.16 -8.56 1.11
CA GLN A 339 31.52 -7.70 2.12
C GLN A 339 30.15 -7.19 1.65
N HIS A 340 30.02 -6.85 0.37
CA HIS A 340 28.73 -6.45 -0.21
C HIS A 340 27.70 -7.58 -0.17
N CYS A 341 28.09 -8.79 -0.55
CA CYS A 341 27.23 -9.97 -0.46
C CYS A 341 26.81 -10.24 0.99
N LYS A 342 27.73 -10.11 1.95
CA LYS A 342 27.42 -10.23 3.39
C LYS A 342 26.39 -9.20 3.85
N ARG A 343 26.51 -7.93 3.42
CA ARG A 343 25.52 -6.88 3.71
C ARG A 343 24.16 -7.21 3.10
N ALA A 344 24.14 -7.68 1.86
CA ALA A 344 22.93 -8.10 1.18
C ALA A 344 22.23 -9.26 1.90
N VAL A 345 22.98 -10.28 2.33
CA VAL A 345 22.45 -11.41 3.14
C VAL A 345 21.81 -10.89 4.42
N PHE A 346 22.48 -10.02 5.15
CA PHE A 346 21.95 -9.45 6.39
C PHE A 346 20.64 -8.68 6.16
N GLN A 347 20.62 -7.80 5.16
CA GLN A 347 19.44 -7.01 4.84
C GLN A 347 18.26 -7.89 4.40
N ALA A 348 18.51 -8.86 3.51
CA ALA A 348 17.50 -9.80 3.04
C ALA A 348 16.96 -10.67 4.18
N SER A 349 17.83 -11.07 5.12
CA SER A 349 17.45 -11.86 6.29
C SER A 349 16.52 -11.09 7.22
N ILE A 350 16.79 -9.80 7.46
CA ILE A 350 15.89 -8.91 8.22
C ILE A 350 14.50 -8.90 7.57
N TRP A 351 14.44 -8.70 6.26
CA TRP A 351 13.17 -8.68 5.54
C TRP A 351 12.45 -10.03 5.56
N ALA A 352 13.18 -11.13 5.38
CA ALA A 352 12.64 -12.49 5.42
C ALA A 352 11.99 -12.84 6.78
N MET A 353 12.49 -12.25 7.86
CA MET A 353 11.97 -12.45 9.22
C MET A 353 11.08 -11.31 9.72
N SER A 354 10.67 -10.39 8.84
CA SER A 354 9.80 -9.25 9.20
C SER A 354 8.46 -9.65 9.82
N HIS A 355 8.01 -10.89 9.59
CA HIS A 355 6.82 -11.47 10.22
C HIS A 355 6.99 -11.82 11.71
N LYS A 356 8.23 -11.82 12.24
CA LYS A 356 8.52 -12.14 13.64
C LYS A 356 8.45 -10.87 14.49
N SER A 357 7.56 -10.86 15.48
CA SER A 357 7.30 -9.71 16.36
C SER A 357 8.50 -9.29 17.22
N LYS A 358 9.45 -10.20 17.49
CA LYS A 358 10.71 -9.91 18.18
C LYS A 358 11.86 -10.65 17.50
N MET A 359 12.77 -9.90 16.88
CA MET A 359 13.98 -10.46 16.29
C MET A 359 15.15 -10.25 17.25
N LYS A 360 15.94 -11.29 17.51
CA LYS A 360 17.17 -11.13 18.31
C LYS A 360 18.14 -10.24 17.51
N PRO A 361 18.71 -9.18 18.13
CA PRO A 361 19.69 -8.34 17.46
C PRO A 361 20.88 -9.22 17.05
N ARG A 362 21.28 -9.10 15.77
CA ARG A 362 22.47 -9.75 15.23
C ARG A 362 23.56 -8.70 15.10
N ASN A 363 24.80 -9.08 15.41
CA ASN A 363 25.94 -8.20 15.29
C ASN A 363 26.21 -7.90 13.78
N PRO A 364 26.03 -6.66 13.32
CA PRO A 364 26.25 -6.28 11.92
C PRO A 364 27.71 -6.46 11.47
N SER A 365 28.67 -6.51 12.39
CA SER A 365 30.10 -6.66 12.07
C SER A 365 30.47 -7.98 11.41
N LYS A 366 29.65 -9.02 11.59
CA LYS A 366 29.80 -10.28 10.86
C LYS A 366 29.32 -10.20 9.41
N TYR A 367 28.62 -9.12 9.06
CA TYR A 367 27.89 -8.97 7.80
C TYR A 367 28.36 -7.76 6.98
N GLY A 368 29.63 -7.41 7.04
CA GLY A 368 30.20 -6.38 6.15
C GLY A 368 30.00 -4.94 6.60
N TRP A 369 29.69 -4.72 7.88
CA TRP A 369 29.63 -3.42 8.53
C TRP A 369 30.73 -3.22 9.60
N ASN A 370 31.22 -2.00 9.75
CA ASN A 370 31.96 -1.54 10.91
C ASN A 370 31.02 -0.74 11.82
N VAL A 371 31.09 -0.99 13.13
CA VAL A 371 30.36 -0.18 14.12
C VAL A 371 31.35 0.80 14.74
N LYS A 372 31.13 2.10 14.54
CA LYS A 372 31.86 3.15 15.27
C LYS A 372 30.85 4.11 15.86
N GLU A 373 30.90 4.35 17.16
CA GLU A 373 30.05 5.33 17.85
C GLU A 373 28.53 5.13 17.58
N ASN A 374 28.07 3.87 17.54
CA ASN A 374 26.71 3.48 17.17
C ASN A 374 26.26 3.81 15.73
N ILE A 375 27.20 4.19 14.85
CA ILE A 375 26.97 4.41 13.42
C ILE A 375 27.57 3.23 12.64
N LEU A 376 26.81 2.73 11.66
CA LEU A 376 27.25 1.69 10.75
C LEU A 376 27.98 2.30 9.55
N PHE A 377 29.22 1.87 9.34
CA PHE A 377 30.04 2.23 8.18
C PHE A 377 30.31 0.98 7.36
N GLU A 378 30.42 1.09 6.03
CA GLU A 378 30.86 -0.04 5.23
C GLU A 378 32.26 -0.49 5.67
N LEU A 379 32.48 -1.81 5.73
CA LEU A 379 33.82 -2.36 5.90
C LEU A 379 34.65 -2.04 4.63
N SER A 380 35.37 -0.92 4.66
CA SER A 380 36.45 -0.60 3.75
C SER A 380 37.77 -0.96 4.43
N TYR A 381 38.59 -1.77 3.76
CA TYR A 381 39.97 -1.97 4.19
C TYR A 381 40.71 -0.65 4.01
N LYS A 382 41.28 -0.13 5.09
CA LYS A 382 42.41 0.81 4.95
C LYS A 382 43.55 0.01 4.36
N LEU A 383 44.22 0.56 3.34
CA LEU A 383 45.58 0.15 3.02
C LEU A 383 46.37 0.39 4.31
N GLU A 384 46.83 -0.68 4.95
CA GLU A 384 47.92 -0.56 5.92
C GLU A 384 49.13 -0.05 5.13
N GLU A 385 49.69 1.07 5.58
CA GLU A 385 50.91 1.67 5.00
C GLU A 385 52.11 0.73 5.10
#